data_AF-A0A024U135-F1
#
_entry.id   AF-A0A024U135-F1
#
_cell.length_a   1.000
_cell.length_b   1.000
_cell.length_c   1.000
_cell.angle_alpha   90.00
_cell.angle_beta   90.00
_cell.angle_gamma   90.00
#
_symmetry.space_group_name_H-M   'P 1'
#
loop_
_entity.id
_entity.type
_entity.pdbx_description
1 polymer ?
#
loop_
_entity_poly.entity_id
_entity_poly.type
_entity_poly.pdbx_seq_one_letter_code
_entity_poly.pdbx_strand_id
1 'polypeptide(L)'
;MSRVTVYASQGSSDSRHTALEMHAIRMIIEREACLEALQQLADEFASPQSKKARPWKLVDNLTRQYRKASVAAVEAIRKWQVGIGASDAAFVWKQTNYLRKMCTDTDFFATAREMLKGVAVPLAKNPLLAPIALTDPLLRENEATLLDGLRRAEKPVDDNGSGVVDMDRLCAALRTLFAELQHVDGIERPSSAAAHAHPTSKPNEASVVAPGDRLAAMEHHLNHARQVLATMETRRKELVDQMHVVQEKMEMATLPAKARALQTKHAALNNELKALMGDKYKRRNELMRQEATFKMQQGKKHVKPIASVVEKELQDVVEADRLAREQRLAMLVPSKASLVTMNETDVFEWVKGLGLDAAAEKLRRMGIDGRLLAVSTDADLQELGIDIRLHRVKILREVHAARDASR
;
A
#
# COMPACT_ATOMS: atom_id res chain seq x y z
N MET A 1 5.49 -28.66 11.17
CA MET A 1 4.57 -28.78 12.32
C MET A 1 3.40 -27.82 12.14
N SER A 2 2.16 -28.31 12.14
CA SER A 2 0.98 -27.46 11.95
C SER A 2 0.81 -26.46 13.10
N ARG A 3 0.68 -25.16 12.78
CA ARG A 3 0.40 -24.11 13.78
C ARG A 3 -0.99 -24.34 14.36
N VAL A 4 -1.05 -24.51 15.68
CA VAL A 4 -2.32 -24.47 16.41
C VAL A 4 -2.83 -23.03 16.37
N THR A 5 -3.94 -22.82 15.67
CA THR A 5 -4.64 -21.54 15.64
C THR A 5 -5.64 -21.56 16.79
N VAL A 6 -5.36 -20.78 17.83
CA VAL A 6 -6.29 -20.62 18.97
C VAL A 6 -7.00 -19.29 18.78
N TYR A 7 -8.31 -19.34 18.59
CA TYR A 7 -9.12 -18.15 18.47
C TYR A 7 -9.27 -17.49 19.84
N ALA A 8 -9.20 -16.16 19.89
CA ALA A 8 -9.39 -15.34 21.10
C ALA A 8 -10.81 -15.42 21.72
N SER A 9 -11.56 -16.49 21.40
CA SER A 9 -12.92 -16.79 21.83
C SER A 9 -13.13 -18.29 22.13
N GLN A 10 -12.10 -19.12 21.96
CA GLN A 10 -12.14 -20.51 22.40
C GLN A 10 -11.76 -20.51 23.88
N GLY A 11 -12.75 -20.36 24.76
CA GLY A 11 -12.54 -20.53 26.19
C GLY A 11 -11.87 -21.87 26.46
N SER A 12 -10.60 -21.83 26.84
CA SER A 12 -9.90 -22.99 27.39
C SER A 12 -10.62 -23.39 28.68
N SER A 13 -10.81 -24.69 28.92
CA SER A 13 -11.33 -25.20 30.20
C SER A 13 -10.43 -24.81 31.38
N ASP A 14 -9.18 -24.46 31.10
CA ASP A 14 -8.25 -23.88 32.07
C ASP A 14 -8.50 -22.36 32.25
N SER A 15 -8.90 -22.00 33.47
CA SER A 15 -9.14 -20.61 33.90
C SER A 15 -7.89 -19.73 33.81
N ARG A 16 -6.69 -20.31 33.92
CA ARG A 16 -5.41 -19.59 33.78
C ARG A 16 -5.16 -19.17 32.33
N HIS A 17 -5.42 -20.05 31.37
CA HIS A 17 -5.30 -19.74 29.94
C HIS A 17 -6.27 -18.60 29.57
N THR A 18 -7.51 -18.69 30.04
CA THR A 18 -8.53 -17.65 29.83
C THR A 18 -8.11 -16.31 30.45
N ALA A 19 -7.50 -16.32 31.64
CA ALA A 19 -7.01 -15.10 32.28
C ALA A 19 -5.88 -14.41 31.51
N LEU A 20 -4.92 -15.20 30.98
CA LEU A 20 -3.82 -14.71 30.15
C LEU A 20 -4.33 -14.16 28.81
N GLU A 21 -5.28 -14.86 28.19
CA GLU A 21 -5.94 -14.42 26.96
C GLU A 21 -6.66 -13.09 27.15
N MET A 22 -7.47 -12.99 28.21
CA MET A 22 -8.16 -11.74 28.54
C MET A 22 -7.20 -10.61 28.87
N HIS A 23 -6.04 -10.90 29.46
CA HIS A 23 -4.99 -9.91 29.67
C HIS A 23 -4.40 -9.42 28.34
N ALA A 24 -4.08 -10.33 27.42
CA ALA A 24 -3.63 -9.97 26.08
C ALA A 24 -4.66 -9.12 25.34
N ILE A 25 -5.94 -9.48 25.38
CA ILE A 25 -7.03 -8.68 24.78
C ILE A 25 -7.07 -7.26 25.36
N ARG A 26 -6.93 -7.09 26.67
CA ARG A 26 -6.92 -5.75 27.29
C ARG A 26 -5.76 -4.89 26.76
N MET A 27 -4.56 -5.45 26.66
CA MET A 27 -3.39 -4.73 26.14
C MET A 27 -3.52 -4.40 24.64
N ILE A 28 -4.12 -5.30 23.86
CA ILE A 28 -4.47 -5.06 22.46
C ILE A 28 -5.43 -3.87 22.33
N ILE A 29 -6.50 -3.83 23.13
CA ILE A 29 -7.47 -2.75 23.09
C ILE A 29 -6.82 -1.40 23.43
N GLU A 30 -5.98 -1.36 24.46
CA GLU A 30 -5.25 -0.14 24.84
C GLU A 30 -4.35 0.36 23.68
N ARG A 31 -3.60 -0.56 23.06
CA ARG A 31 -2.76 -0.22 21.90
C ARG A 31 -3.59 0.32 20.73
N GLU A 32 -4.68 -0.35 20.38
CA GLU A 32 -5.51 0.00 19.23
C GLU A 32 -6.20 1.35 19.43
N ALA A 33 -6.60 1.69 20.65
CA ALA A 33 -7.11 3.02 20.98
C ALA A 33 -6.04 4.12 20.74
N CYS A 34 -4.79 3.88 21.14
CA CYS A 34 -3.70 4.80 20.84
C CYS A 34 -3.41 4.90 19.33
N LEU A 35 -3.41 3.76 18.62
CA LEU A 35 -3.15 3.72 17.18
C LEU A 35 -4.24 4.46 16.39
N GLU A 36 -5.51 4.27 16.75
CA GLU A 36 -6.64 4.98 16.16
C GLU A 36 -6.54 6.50 16.39
N ALA A 37 -6.21 6.93 17.61
CA ALA A 37 -6.00 8.35 17.91
C ALA A 37 -4.83 8.95 17.12
N LEU A 38 -3.73 8.20 16.96
CA LEU A 38 -2.57 8.62 16.17
C LEU A 38 -2.89 8.67 14.66
N GLN A 39 -3.71 7.76 14.14
CA GLN A 39 -4.18 7.81 12.74
C GLN A 39 -5.03 9.04 12.48
N GLN A 40 -5.97 9.37 13.37
CA GLN A 40 -6.80 10.58 13.22
C GLN A 40 -5.94 11.85 13.18
N LEU A 41 -4.92 11.93 14.04
CA LEU A 41 -3.95 13.02 13.98
C LEU A 41 -3.14 12.98 12.67
N ALA A 42 -2.66 11.81 12.24
CA ALA A 42 -1.92 11.68 10.99
C ALA A 42 -2.72 12.23 9.79
N ASP A 43 -4.02 11.96 9.72
CA ASP A 43 -4.90 12.48 8.67
C ASP A 43 -5.03 14.01 8.73
N GLU A 44 -5.09 14.60 9.93
CA GLU A 44 -5.05 16.06 10.11
C GLU A 44 -3.71 16.69 9.70
N PHE A 45 -2.60 15.98 9.91
CA PHE A 45 -1.26 16.39 9.50
C PHE A 45 -1.05 16.27 7.99
N ALA A 46 -1.62 15.25 7.35
CA ALA A 46 -1.55 15.05 5.91
C ALA A 46 -2.39 16.06 5.11
N SER A 47 -3.40 16.69 5.72
CA SER A 47 -4.26 17.69 5.07
C SER A 47 -3.54 19.04 4.86
N PRO A 48 -3.31 19.49 3.59
CA PRO A 48 -2.60 20.73 3.29
C PRO A 48 -3.36 22.01 3.70
N GLN A 49 -4.66 21.89 3.97
CA GLN A 49 -5.57 23.02 4.22
C GLN A 49 -5.89 23.24 5.70
N SER A 50 -5.33 22.41 6.60
CA SER A 50 -5.60 22.52 8.03
C SER A 50 -4.93 23.77 8.62
N LYS A 51 -5.73 24.80 8.93
CA LYS A 51 -5.30 26.02 9.63
C LYS A 51 -5.19 25.84 11.16
N LYS A 52 -5.42 24.63 11.67
CA LYS A 52 -5.38 24.34 13.11
C LYS A 52 -3.94 24.31 13.60
N ALA A 53 -3.69 24.87 14.79
CA ALA A 53 -2.41 24.73 15.46
C ALA A 53 -2.11 23.24 15.71
N ARG A 54 -0.89 22.80 15.38
CA ARG A 54 -0.47 21.40 15.52
C ARG A 54 -0.35 21.04 17.02
N PRO A 55 -1.05 20.00 17.51
CA PRO A 55 -1.08 19.67 18.94
C PRO A 55 0.15 18.83 19.35
N TRP A 56 1.37 19.37 19.22
CA TRP A 56 2.63 18.64 19.43
C TRP A 56 2.72 17.92 20.78
N LYS A 57 2.30 18.54 21.88
CA LYS A 57 2.29 17.91 23.22
C LYS A 57 1.39 16.66 23.27
N LEU A 58 0.25 16.69 22.56
CA LEU A 58 -0.65 15.55 22.47
C LEU A 58 -0.01 14.43 21.65
N VAL A 59 0.62 14.77 20.51
CA VAL A 59 1.36 13.82 19.67
C VAL A 59 2.44 13.12 20.48
N ASP A 60 3.26 13.86 21.24
CA ASP A 60 4.33 13.28 22.05
C ASP A 60 3.79 12.33 23.13
N ASN A 61 2.70 12.72 23.81
CA ASN A 61 2.08 11.91 24.85
C ASN A 61 1.44 10.64 24.28
N LEU A 62 0.71 10.74 23.18
CA LEU A 62 0.10 9.58 22.51
C LEU A 62 1.17 8.65 21.94
N THR A 63 2.26 9.19 21.40
CA THR A 63 3.39 8.39 20.91
C THR A 63 4.04 7.58 22.02
N ARG A 64 4.26 8.19 23.21
CA ARG A 64 4.76 7.49 24.40
C ARG A 64 3.79 6.40 24.88
N GLN A 65 2.51 6.72 24.98
CA GLN A 65 1.47 5.75 25.39
C GLN A 65 1.37 4.60 24.39
N TYR A 66 1.39 4.90 23.09
CA TYR A 66 1.38 3.92 22.02
C TYR A 66 2.57 2.97 22.09
N ARG A 67 3.80 3.49 22.28
CA ARG A 67 5.01 2.67 22.42
C ARG A 67 4.90 1.72 23.61
N LYS A 68 4.44 2.22 24.76
CA LYS A 68 4.20 1.41 25.97
C LYS A 68 3.14 0.33 25.75
N ALA A 69 1.99 0.71 25.19
CA ALA A 69 0.89 -0.22 24.92
C ALA A 69 1.26 -1.28 23.87
N SER A 70 2.07 -0.91 22.88
CA SER A 70 2.57 -1.84 21.86
C SER A 70 3.48 -2.91 22.45
N VAL A 71 4.45 -2.53 23.29
CA VAL A 71 5.32 -3.49 23.98
C VAL A 71 4.50 -4.36 24.94
N ALA A 72 3.58 -3.78 25.70
CA ALA A 72 2.70 -4.53 26.61
C ALA A 72 1.82 -5.57 25.87
N ALA A 73 1.31 -5.23 24.68
CA ALA A 73 0.53 -6.16 23.86
C ALA A 73 1.38 -7.36 23.39
N VAL A 74 2.60 -7.11 22.90
CA VAL A 74 3.52 -8.19 22.48
C VAL A 74 3.87 -9.09 23.66
N GLU A 75 4.21 -8.52 24.80
CA GLU A 75 4.52 -9.28 26.02
C GLU A 75 3.33 -10.10 26.52
N ALA A 76 2.13 -9.54 26.50
CA ALA A 76 0.94 -10.24 26.97
C ALA A 76 0.60 -11.43 26.05
N ILE A 77 0.73 -11.27 24.74
CA ILE A 77 0.58 -12.38 23.78
C ILE A 77 1.68 -13.42 24.01
N ARG A 78 2.93 -13.00 24.25
CA ARG A 78 4.03 -13.93 24.52
C ARG A 78 3.81 -14.73 25.81
N LYS A 79 3.36 -14.07 26.87
CA LYS A 79 2.99 -14.72 28.14
C LYS A 79 1.84 -15.70 27.94
N TRP A 80 0.85 -15.36 27.13
CA TRP A 80 -0.21 -16.28 26.76
C TRP A 80 0.31 -17.50 26.00
N GLN A 81 1.14 -17.33 24.95
CA GLN A 81 1.75 -18.42 24.18
C GLN A 81 2.52 -19.40 25.08
N VAL A 82 3.35 -18.87 25.99
CA VAL A 82 4.08 -19.68 26.97
C VAL A 82 3.12 -20.36 27.95
N GLY A 83 2.12 -19.63 28.44
CA GLY A 83 1.15 -20.14 29.41
C GLY A 83 0.31 -21.31 28.89
N ILE A 84 -0.02 -21.33 27.60
CA ILE A 84 -0.73 -22.45 26.96
C ILE A 84 0.20 -23.56 26.45
N GLY A 85 1.52 -23.45 26.68
CA GLY A 85 2.52 -24.43 26.23
C GLY A 85 2.75 -24.45 24.71
N ALA A 86 2.27 -23.44 23.97
CA ALA A 86 2.39 -23.36 22.51
C ALA A 86 3.07 -22.05 22.11
N SER A 87 4.41 -22.07 22.08
CA SER A 87 5.25 -20.88 21.84
C SER A 87 5.04 -20.21 20.49
N ASP A 88 4.45 -20.93 19.53
CA ASP A 88 4.25 -20.49 18.14
C ASP A 88 2.74 -20.37 17.81
N ALA A 89 1.87 -20.42 18.83
CA ALA A 89 0.44 -20.25 18.66
C ALA A 89 0.13 -18.84 18.15
N ALA A 90 -0.69 -18.78 17.09
CA ALA A 90 -1.14 -17.51 16.54
C ALA A 90 -2.24 -16.93 17.42
N PHE A 91 -2.04 -15.71 17.92
CA PHE A 91 -3.08 -14.98 18.63
C PHE A 91 -3.98 -14.25 17.62
N VAL A 92 -5.20 -14.76 17.40
CA VAL A 92 -6.12 -14.23 16.38
C VAL A 92 -7.05 -13.18 17.01
N TRP A 93 -6.93 -11.92 16.57
CA TRP A 93 -7.82 -10.83 16.96
C TRP A 93 -8.45 -10.19 15.72
N LYS A 94 -9.78 -10.01 15.74
CA LYS A 94 -10.56 -9.57 14.56
C LYS A 94 -10.18 -10.35 13.29
N GLN A 95 -10.07 -11.68 13.41
CA GLN A 95 -9.75 -12.63 12.33
C GLN A 95 -8.31 -12.58 11.78
N THR A 96 -7.42 -11.78 12.38
CA THR A 96 -6.03 -11.65 11.92
C THR A 96 -5.06 -12.07 13.02
N ASN A 97 -3.97 -12.75 12.67
CA ASN A 97 -2.85 -12.92 13.60
C ASN A 97 -2.36 -11.53 14.02
N TYR A 98 -2.54 -11.20 15.29
CA TYR A 98 -2.36 -9.84 15.75
C TYR A 98 -0.89 -9.38 15.68
N LEU A 99 0.06 -10.24 16.07
CA LEU A 99 1.49 -9.91 15.97
C LEU A 99 1.91 -9.70 14.51
N ARG A 100 1.33 -10.46 13.57
CA ARG A 100 1.57 -10.24 12.14
C ARG A 100 0.97 -8.94 11.64
N LYS A 101 -0.26 -8.61 12.04
CA LYS A 101 -0.90 -7.31 11.73
C LYS A 101 -0.04 -6.15 12.22
N MET A 102 0.50 -6.27 13.43
CA MET A 102 1.35 -5.23 14.03
C MET A 102 2.52 -4.86 13.12
N CYS A 103 3.15 -5.81 12.43
CA CYS A 103 4.33 -5.51 11.59
C CYS A 103 4.10 -4.49 10.47
N THR A 104 2.85 -4.22 10.07
CA THR A 104 2.51 -3.33 8.95
C THR A 104 1.46 -2.27 9.30
N ASP A 105 0.83 -2.33 10.47
CA ASP A 105 -0.28 -1.42 10.81
C ASP A 105 0.14 0.01 11.12
N THR A 106 1.45 0.30 11.11
CA THR A 106 2.03 1.63 11.25
C THR A 106 2.52 2.23 9.93
N ASP A 107 2.32 1.57 8.80
CA ASP A 107 2.82 2.06 7.50
C ASP A 107 2.19 3.41 7.09
N PHE A 108 1.00 3.73 7.62
CA PHE A 108 0.35 5.02 7.42
C PHE A 108 1.16 6.21 7.96
N PHE A 109 2.07 6.03 8.92
CA PHE A 109 2.90 7.13 9.40
C PHE A 109 3.76 7.75 8.30
N ALA A 110 4.01 7.01 7.21
CA ALA A 110 4.70 7.55 6.03
C ALA A 110 3.98 8.74 5.39
N THR A 111 2.65 8.84 5.51
CA THR A 111 1.86 9.95 4.95
C THR A 111 1.89 11.20 5.83
N ALA A 112 2.27 11.07 7.11
CA ALA A 112 2.27 12.14 8.10
C ALA A 112 3.66 12.33 8.76
N ARG A 113 4.73 12.35 7.97
CA ARG A 113 6.12 12.40 8.47
C ARG A 113 6.41 13.59 9.39
N GLU A 114 5.73 14.73 9.18
CA GLU A 114 5.86 15.92 10.03
C GLU A 114 5.44 15.64 11.48
N MET A 115 4.41 14.82 11.69
CA MET A 115 3.89 14.46 13.01
C MET A 115 4.95 13.74 13.85
N LEU A 116 5.76 12.89 13.22
CA LEU A 116 6.80 12.09 13.88
C LEU A 116 8.21 12.61 13.58
N LYS A 117 8.39 13.93 13.38
CA LYS A 117 9.69 14.55 13.05
C LYS A 117 10.83 14.25 14.05
N GLY A 118 10.51 13.86 15.28
CA GLY A 118 11.49 13.46 16.29
C GLY A 118 12.08 12.06 16.06
N VAL A 119 11.42 11.21 15.25
CA VAL A 119 11.84 9.85 14.93
C VAL A 119 12.73 9.90 13.69
N ALA A 120 14.04 9.72 13.88
CA ALA A 120 15.03 9.83 12.81
C ALA A 120 15.17 8.56 11.96
N VAL A 121 14.46 7.49 12.31
CA VAL A 121 14.56 6.17 11.68
C VAL A 121 13.37 5.87 10.77
N PRO A 122 13.48 4.87 9.86
CA PRO A 122 12.37 4.45 9.03
C PRO A 122 11.11 4.12 9.86
N LEU A 123 9.98 4.70 9.46
CA LEU A 123 8.67 4.47 10.09
C LEU A 123 7.98 3.21 9.55
N ALA A 124 8.28 2.85 8.30
CA ALA A 124 7.81 1.62 7.68
C ALA A 124 8.33 0.41 8.46
N LYS A 125 7.46 -0.57 8.73
CA LYS A 125 7.80 -1.76 9.54
C LYS A 125 8.46 -1.42 10.89
N ASN A 126 8.07 -0.31 11.52
CA ASN A 126 8.52 0.07 12.87
C ASN A 126 7.32 0.20 13.84
N PRO A 127 6.67 -0.94 14.18
CA PRO A 127 5.42 -0.91 14.93
C PRO A 127 5.56 -0.49 16.38
N LEU A 128 6.78 -0.48 16.92
CA LEU A 128 7.06 -0.05 18.29
C LEU A 128 7.55 1.40 18.36
N LEU A 129 7.70 2.09 17.22
CA LEU A 129 8.39 3.38 17.12
C LEU A 129 9.74 3.35 17.85
N ALA A 130 10.45 2.24 17.67
CA ALA A 130 11.72 1.97 18.29
C ALA A 130 12.85 2.76 17.59
N PRO A 131 14.02 2.90 18.24
CA PRO A 131 15.20 3.51 17.64
C PRO A 131 15.74 2.81 16.38
N ILE A 132 15.23 1.62 16.04
CA ILE A 132 15.51 0.88 14.81
C ILE A 132 14.20 0.27 14.27
N ALA A 133 14.12 0.02 12.96
CA ALA A 133 12.97 -0.65 12.34
C ALA A 133 13.14 -2.18 12.32
N LEU A 134 12.07 -2.93 12.04
CA LEU A 134 12.13 -4.40 11.93
C LEU A 134 12.99 -4.91 10.76
N THR A 135 13.39 -4.02 9.85
CA THR A 135 14.30 -4.34 8.73
C THR A 135 15.77 -4.11 9.06
N ASP A 136 16.09 -3.61 10.25
CA ASP A 136 17.45 -3.28 10.63
C ASP A 136 18.33 -4.54 10.80
N PRO A 137 19.54 -4.58 10.20
CA PRO A 137 20.46 -5.72 10.34
C PRO A 137 20.80 -6.08 11.80
N LEU A 138 20.78 -5.10 12.71
CA LEU A 138 21.10 -5.30 14.13
C LEU A 138 20.20 -6.34 14.80
N LEU A 139 18.98 -6.56 14.28
CA LEU A 139 18.06 -7.58 14.79
C LEU A 139 18.52 -9.02 14.54
N ARG A 140 19.51 -9.23 13.67
CA ARG A 140 20.14 -10.55 13.41
C ARG A 140 21.30 -10.85 14.35
N GLU A 141 21.86 -9.84 15.01
CA GLU A 141 22.98 -10.00 15.93
C GLU A 141 22.56 -10.73 17.21
N ASN A 142 23.47 -10.93 18.16
CA ASN A 142 23.13 -11.43 19.49
C ASN A 142 22.37 -10.37 20.33
N GLU A 143 21.77 -10.80 21.44
CA GLU A 143 20.95 -9.94 22.29
C GLU A 143 21.73 -8.78 22.93
N ALA A 144 22.96 -9.02 23.39
CA ALA A 144 23.80 -8.01 24.01
C ALA A 144 24.19 -6.89 23.04
N THR A 145 24.59 -7.25 21.81
CA THR A 145 24.93 -6.31 20.74
C THR A 145 23.72 -5.50 20.30
N LEU A 146 22.55 -6.13 20.20
CA LEU A 146 21.30 -5.43 19.90
C LEU A 146 20.93 -4.42 20.99
N LEU A 147 21.00 -4.81 22.27
CA LEU A 147 20.72 -3.92 23.40
C LEU A 147 21.66 -2.72 23.43
N ASP A 148 22.95 -2.93 23.22
CA ASP A 148 23.94 -1.86 23.15
C ASP A 148 23.68 -0.91 21.97
N GLY A 149 23.36 -1.45 20.79
CA GLY A 149 23.01 -0.64 19.62
C GLY A 149 21.71 0.16 19.83
N LEU A 150 20.69 -0.42 20.46
CA LEU A 150 19.45 0.28 20.83
C LEU A 150 19.72 1.45 21.78
N ARG A 151 20.54 1.23 22.83
CA ARG A 151 20.92 2.26 23.79
C ARG A 151 21.69 3.41 23.14
N ARG A 152 22.55 3.11 22.16
CA ARG A 152 23.27 4.13 21.37
C ARG A 152 22.37 4.90 20.41
N ALA A 153 21.36 4.23 19.85
CA ALA A 153 20.43 4.82 18.89
C ALA A 153 19.33 5.67 19.56
N GLU A 154 18.99 5.39 20.82
CA GLU A 154 18.02 6.20 21.55
C GLU A 154 18.63 7.55 21.93
N LYS A 155 18.00 8.64 21.45
CA LYS A 155 18.39 9.99 21.86
C LYS A 155 18.02 10.18 23.33
N PRO A 156 18.89 10.80 24.15
CA PRO A 156 18.52 11.17 25.52
C PRO A 156 17.31 12.11 25.46
N VAL A 157 16.20 11.66 26.04
CA VAL A 157 15.00 12.48 26.22
C VAL A 157 15.18 13.27 27.51
N ASP A 158 14.92 14.58 27.45
CA ASP A 158 14.95 15.44 28.63
C ASP A 158 14.08 14.85 29.74
N ASP A 159 14.70 14.79 30.91
CA ASP A 159 14.33 14.04 32.09
C ASP A 159 12.89 14.33 32.56
N ASN A 160 11.98 13.37 32.33
CA ASN A 160 10.71 13.26 33.05
C ASN A 160 10.27 11.78 32.93
N GLY A 161 10.95 10.93 33.69
CA GLY A 161 10.99 9.46 33.60
C GLY A 161 9.68 8.65 33.72
N SER A 162 8.50 9.22 33.51
CA SER A 162 7.24 8.44 33.47
C SER A 162 6.77 8.22 32.01
N GLY A 163 7.39 7.26 31.31
CA GLY A 163 6.93 6.88 29.97
C GLY A 163 7.98 6.25 29.06
N VAL A 164 9.24 6.18 29.51
CA VAL A 164 10.29 5.47 28.78
C VAL A 164 10.04 3.96 28.91
N VAL A 165 9.93 3.28 27.79
CA VAL A 165 9.87 1.81 27.78
C VAL A 165 11.28 1.29 28.03
N ASP A 166 11.40 0.41 29.03
CA ASP A 166 12.63 -0.29 29.34
C ASP A 166 13.24 -0.92 28.06
N MET A 167 14.54 -0.68 27.85
CA MET A 167 15.27 -1.14 26.66
C MET A 167 15.26 -2.66 26.52
N ASP A 168 15.33 -3.39 27.63
CA ASP A 168 15.32 -4.86 27.65
C ASP A 168 13.96 -5.38 27.21
N ARG A 169 12.88 -4.74 27.67
CA ARG A 169 11.51 -5.05 27.23
C ARG A 169 11.29 -4.74 25.75
N LEU A 170 11.80 -3.60 25.30
CA LEU A 170 11.73 -3.20 23.89
C LEU A 170 12.49 -4.19 22.99
N CYS A 171 13.69 -4.59 23.39
CA CYS A 171 14.52 -5.58 22.69
C CYS A 171 13.78 -6.91 22.53
N ALA A 172 13.20 -7.43 23.61
CA ALA A 172 12.43 -8.68 23.59
C ALA A 172 11.19 -8.59 22.67
N ALA A 173 10.48 -7.46 22.69
CA ALA A 173 9.34 -7.22 21.82
C ALA A 173 9.75 -7.12 20.34
N LEU A 174 10.84 -6.42 20.03
CA LEU A 174 11.40 -6.34 18.68
C LEU A 174 11.79 -7.72 18.15
N ARG A 175 12.45 -8.56 18.97
CA ARG A 175 12.80 -9.94 18.60
C ARG A 175 11.57 -10.78 18.28
N THR A 176 10.52 -10.65 19.10
CA THR A 176 9.27 -11.37 18.90
C THR A 176 8.61 -10.99 17.56
N LEU A 177 8.49 -9.70 17.28
CA LEU A 177 7.91 -9.21 16.02
C LEU A 177 8.79 -9.50 14.80
N PHE A 178 10.11 -9.40 14.95
CA PHE A 178 11.06 -9.75 13.91
C PHE A 178 10.96 -11.23 13.53
N ALA A 179 10.85 -12.12 14.52
CA ALA A 179 10.62 -13.53 14.27
C ALA A 179 9.30 -13.76 13.50
N GLU A 180 8.20 -13.10 13.89
CA GLU A 180 6.93 -13.19 13.16
C GLU A 180 7.01 -12.66 11.73
N LEU A 181 7.83 -11.62 11.49
CA LEU A 181 8.09 -11.08 10.16
C LEU A 181 8.91 -12.05 9.30
N GLN A 182 9.95 -12.67 9.85
CA GLN A 182 10.78 -13.66 9.13
C GLN A 182 10.00 -14.89 8.69
N HIS A 183 8.94 -15.26 9.40
CA HIS A 183 8.05 -16.36 9.01
C HIS A 183 7.19 -16.03 7.77
N VAL A 184 7.11 -14.76 7.35
CA VAL A 184 6.47 -14.34 6.09
C VAL A 184 7.43 -14.48 4.90
N ASP A 185 8.74 -14.39 5.14
CA ASP A 185 9.79 -14.41 4.11
C ASP A 185 10.46 -15.80 3.92
N GLY A 186 9.90 -16.88 4.49
CA GLY A 186 10.34 -18.25 4.22
C GLY A 186 11.69 -18.64 4.84
N ILE A 187 12.05 -18.09 6.00
CA ILE A 187 13.19 -18.58 6.77
C ILE A 187 12.66 -19.50 7.87
N GLU A 188 12.84 -20.81 7.67
CA GLU A 188 12.67 -21.80 8.73
C GLU A 188 13.60 -21.46 9.90
N ARG A 189 13.01 -21.46 11.10
CA ARG A 189 13.71 -21.38 12.37
C ARG A 189 14.81 -22.47 12.39
N PRO A 190 16.09 -22.18 12.70
CA PRO A 190 17.03 -23.25 13.00
C PRO A 190 16.56 -23.92 14.30
N SER A 191 15.89 -25.05 14.14
CA SER A 191 15.74 -26.04 15.20
C SER A 191 17.13 -26.54 15.52
N SER A 192 17.50 -26.51 16.79
CA SER A 192 18.73 -27.11 17.28
C SER A 192 18.59 -28.65 17.17
N ALA A 193 18.80 -29.20 15.98
CA ALA A 193 19.01 -30.61 15.71
C ALA A 193 19.51 -30.81 14.27
N ALA A 194 20.82 -31.02 14.15
CA ALA A 194 21.53 -31.78 13.09
C ALA A 194 21.42 -31.34 11.61
N ALA A 195 22.52 -30.70 11.15
CA ALA A 195 23.34 -31.08 9.99
C ALA A 195 22.70 -31.83 8.79
N HIS A 196 22.55 -31.16 7.65
CA HIS A 196 23.39 -31.31 6.45
C HIS A 196 22.69 -30.87 5.14
N ALA A 197 23.49 -30.20 4.29
CA ALA A 197 23.36 -30.02 2.83
C ALA A 197 22.39 -28.95 2.26
N HIS A 198 23.00 -27.86 1.78
CA HIS A 198 22.56 -27.01 0.65
C HIS A 198 22.85 -27.72 -0.71
N PRO A 199 22.46 -27.19 -1.92
CA PRO A 199 21.94 -25.84 -2.25
C PRO A 199 20.79 -25.71 -3.31
N THR A 200 20.22 -24.49 -3.36
CA THR A 200 19.72 -23.70 -4.53
C THR A 200 18.48 -24.09 -5.36
N SER A 201 17.43 -23.25 -5.34
CA SER A 201 16.93 -22.50 -6.52
C SER A 201 15.85 -21.43 -6.18
N LYS A 202 15.73 -20.43 -7.06
CA LYS A 202 15.02 -19.13 -7.07
C LYS A 202 13.46 -19.11 -6.83
N PRO A 203 12.85 -17.91 -6.67
CA PRO A 203 11.56 -17.70 -6.00
C PRO A 203 10.35 -17.60 -6.95
N ASN A 204 9.18 -18.11 -6.55
CA ASN A 204 7.88 -17.49 -6.87
C ASN A 204 6.66 -18.05 -6.10
N GLU A 205 5.68 -17.17 -5.93
CA GLU A 205 4.23 -17.35 -5.70
C GLU A 205 3.65 -17.48 -4.27
N ALA A 206 2.90 -16.44 -3.92
CA ALA A 206 2.10 -16.27 -2.71
C ALA A 206 0.94 -17.27 -2.65
N SER A 207 0.79 -17.95 -1.52
CA SER A 207 -0.39 -18.79 -1.22
C SER A 207 -1.63 -17.92 -1.00
N VAL A 208 -2.45 -17.80 -2.05
CA VAL A 208 -3.76 -17.15 -2.01
C VAL A 208 -4.80 -18.16 -1.53
N VAL A 209 -5.30 -18.01 -0.30
CA VAL A 209 -6.46 -18.78 0.19
C VAL A 209 -7.67 -18.46 -0.68
N ALA A 210 -8.37 -19.48 -1.17
CA ALA A 210 -9.44 -19.38 -2.14
C ALA A 210 -10.57 -18.41 -1.68
N PRO A 211 -11.17 -17.62 -2.59
CA PRO A 211 -12.20 -16.63 -2.26
C PRO A 211 -13.47 -17.20 -1.59
N GLY A 212 -13.76 -18.49 -1.81
CA GLY A 212 -14.92 -19.19 -1.23
C GLY A 212 -14.83 -19.33 0.30
N ASP A 213 -13.64 -19.66 0.81
CA ASP A 213 -13.42 -19.92 2.23
C ASP A 213 -13.51 -18.63 3.06
N ARG A 214 -13.15 -17.49 2.47
CA ARG A 214 -13.22 -16.17 3.14
C ARG A 214 -14.66 -15.70 3.35
N LEU A 215 -15.56 -15.95 2.40
CA LEU A 215 -16.97 -15.58 2.53
C LEU A 215 -17.68 -16.47 3.55
N ALA A 216 -17.42 -17.78 3.54
CA ALA A 216 -17.96 -18.72 4.52
C ALA A 216 -17.48 -18.39 5.95
N ALA A 217 -16.20 -18.05 6.10
CA ALA A 217 -15.67 -17.57 7.38
C ALA A 217 -16.38 -16.27 7.82
N MET A 218 -16.56 -15.30 6.92
CA MET A 218 -17.22 -14.03 7.25
C MET A 218 -18.68 -14.23 7.66
N GLU A 219 -19.41 -15.15 7.01
CA GLU A 219 -20.76 -15.52 7.38
C GLU A 219 -20.84 -16.13 8.79
N HIS A 220 -19.94 -17.05 9.13
CA HIS A 220 -19.84 -17.61 10.48
C HIS A 220 -19.61 -16.54 11.54
N HIS A 221 -18.75 -15.54 11.25
CA HIS A 221 -18.49 -14.42 12.16
C HIS A 221 -19.70 -13.52 12.37
N LEU A 222 -20.49 -13.24 11.32
CA LEU A 222 -21.73 -12.48 11.43
C LEU A 222 -22.74 -13.23 12.31
N ASN A 223 -22.87 -14.55 12.14
CA ASN A 223 -23.76 -15.37 12.96
C ASN A 223 -23.36 -15.37 14.44
N HIS A 224 -22.07 -15.51 14.73
CA HIS A 224 -21.56 -15.41 16.09
C HIS A 224 -21.80 -14.01 16.72
N ALA A 225 -21.55 -12.94 15.96
CA ALA A 225 -21.78 -11.58 16.44
C ALA A 225 -23.28 -11.32 16.76
N ARG A 226 -24.21 -11.90 15.98
CA ARG A 226 -25.65 -11.89 16.30
C ARG A 226 -25.94 -12.64 17.60
N GLN A 227 -25.32 -13.80 17.81
CA GLN A 227 -25.48 -14.58 19.04
C GLN A 227 -24.97 -13.83 20.28
N VAL A 228 -23.82 -13.16 20.18
CA VAL A 228 -23.29 -12.32 21.27
C VAL A 228 -24.22 -11.14 21.58
N LEU A 229 -24.81 -10.50 20.57
CA LEU A 229 -25.79 -9.45 20.83
C LEU A 229 -27.06 -9.99 21.50
N ALA A 230 -27.47 -11.22 21.21
CA ALA A 230 -28.59 -11.87 21.88
C ALA A 230 -28.27 -12.16 23.36
N THR A 231 -27.07 -12.66 23.68
CA THR A 231 -26.66 -12.89 25.08
C THR A 231 -26.50 -11.59 25.86
N MET A 232 -26.06 -10.51 25.21
CA MET A 232 -26.06 -9.18 25.83
C MET A 232 -27.48 -8.67 26.10
N GLU A 233 -28.44 -8.96 25.22
CA GLU A 233 -29.84 -8.57 25.44
C GLU A 233 -30.46 -9.34 26.61
N THR A 234 -30.16 -10.62 26.77
CA THR A 234 -30.60 -11.38 27.95
C THR A 234 -29.98 -10.82 29.23
N ARG A 235 -28.69 -10.51 29.23
CA ARG A 235 -28.03 -9.88 30.39
C ARG A 235 -28.59 -8.49 30.71
N ARG A 236 -28.96 -7.70 29.69
CA ARG A 236 -29.63 -6.42 29.87
C ARG A 236 -30.95 -6.59 30.63
N LYS A 237 -31.78 -7.56 30.21
CA LYS A 237 -33.05 -7.86 30.88
C LYS A 237 -32.82 -8.29 32.32
N GLU A 238 -31.88 -9.19 32.56
CA GLU A 238 -31.51 -9.65 33.90
C GLU A 238 -31.07 -8.49 34.81
N LEU A 239 -30.27 -7.55 34.31
CA LEU A 239 -29.87 -6.37 35.09
C LEU A 239 -31.05 -5.46 35.43
N VAL A 240 -31.99 -5.27 34.50
CA VAL A 240 -33.21 -4.50 34.74
C VAL A 240 -34.08 -5.18 35.80
N ASP A 241 -34.23 -6.51 35.72
CA ASP A 241 -35.00 -7.29 36.70
C ASP A 241 -34.34 -7.22 38.09
N GLN A 242 -33.02 -7.35 38.17
CA GLN A 242 -32.26 -7.21 39.41
C GLN A 242 -32.38 -5.81 40.01
N MET A 243 -32.38 -4.77 39.16
CA MET A 243 -32.62 -3.40 39.60
C MET A 243 -34.02 -3.23 40.18
N HIS A 244 -35.05 -3.79 39.54
CA HIS A 244 -36.42 -3.77 40.04
C HIS A 244 -36.54 -4.44 41.42
N VAL A 245 -35.94 -5.63 41.58
CA VAL A 245 -35.92 -6.35 42.87
C VAL A 245 -35.21 -5.56 43.98
N VAL A 246 -34.11 -4.88 43.65
CA VAL A 246 -33.39 -4.03 44.62
C VAL A 246 -34.20 -2.78 44.97
N GLN A 247 -34.91 -2.21 43.99
CA GLN A 247 -35.80 -1.06 44.17
C GLN A 247 -36.96 -1.40 45.11
N GLU A 248 -37.68 -2.51 44.88
CA GLU A 248 -38.74 -3.00 45.78
C GLU A 248 -38.21 -3.24 47.21
N LYS A 249 -37.03 -3.86 47.34
CA LYS A 249 -36.40 -4.10 48.64
C LYS A 249 -36.02 -2.80 49.35
N MET A 250 -35.71 -1.75 48.60
CA MET A 250 -35.38 -0.43 49.13
C MET A 250 -36.63 0.27 49.65
N GLU A 251 -37.76 0.15 48.94
CA GLU A 251 -39.07 0.67 49.37
C GLU A 251 -39.62 -0.03 50.62
N MET A 252 -39.34 -1.34 50.77
CA MET A 252 -39.69 -2.11 51.98
C MET A 252 -38.70 -1.94 53.14
N ALA A 253 -37.59 -1.22 52.96
CA ALA A 253 -36.56 -1.10 54.00
C ALA A 253 -36.92 -0.02 55.03
N THR A 254 -37.20 -0.45 56.27
CA THR A 254 -37.50 0.46 57.39
C THR A 254 -36.24 1.00 58.08
N LEU A 255 -35.09 0.33 57.93
CA LEU A 255 -33.83 0.72 58.57
C LEU A 255 -32.95 1.57 57.63
N PRO A 256 -32.50 2.77 58.04
CA PRO A 256 -31.71 3.67 57.20
C PRO A 256 -30.40 3.07 56.68
N ALA A 257 -29.71 2.25 57.48
CA ALA A 257 -28.47 1.60 57.07
C ALA A 257 -28.69 0.58 55.93
N LYS A 258 -29.80 -0.17 56.00
CA LYS A 258 -30.19 -1.14 54.97
C LYS A 258 -30.64 -0.45 53.68
N ALA A 259 -31.38 0.66 53.80
CA ALA A 259 -31.78 1.49 52.66
C ALA A 259 -30.56 2.06 51.91
N ARG A 260 -29.56 2.60 52.64
CA ARG A 260 -28.31 3.10 52.02
C ARG A 260 -27.55 2.00 51.29
N ALA A 261 -27.42 0.81 51.88
CA ALA A 261 -26.72 -0.32 51.24
C ALA A 261 -27.43 -0.77 49.95
N LEU A 262 -28.77 -0.81 49.95
CA LEU A 262 -29.55 -1.13 48.76
C LEU A 262 -29.45 -0.03 47.69
N GLN A 263 -29.40 1.24 48.09
CA GLN A 263 -29.19 2.37 47.18
C GLN A 263 -27.83 2.31 46.48
N THR A 264 -26.76 1.98 47.21
CA THR A 264 -25.42 1.76 46.62
C THR A 264 -25.45 0.59 45.63
N LYS A 265 -26.13 -0.51 45.97
CA LYS A 265 -26.28 -1.67 45.09
C LYS A 265 -27.07 -1.32 43.82
N HIS A 266 -28.15 -0.56 43.93
CA HIS A 266 -28.94 -0.08 42.80
C HIS A 266 -28.11 0.84 41.88
N ALA A 267 -27.31 1.74 42.46
CA ALA A 267 -26.41 2.61 41.69
C ALA A 267 -25.33 1.82 40.94
N ALA A 268 -24.77 0.76 41.55
CA ALA A 268 -23.81 -0.12 40.89
C ALA A 268 -24.42 -0.86 39.70
N LEU A 269 -25.61 -1.45 39.87
CA LEU A 269 -26.34 -2.13 38.79
C LEU A 269 -26.70 -1.16 37.64
N ASN A 270 -27.07 0.09 37.97
CA ASN A 270 -27.34 1.11 36.96
C ASN A 270 -26.10 1.48 36.12
N ASN A 271 -24.93 1.55 36.76
CA ASN A 271 -23.68 1.80 36.05
C ASN A 271 -23.29 0.61 35.15
N GLU A 272 -23.49 -0.63 35.62
CA GLU A 272 -23.28 -1.84 34.82
C GLU A 272 -24.23 -1.88 33.62
N LEU A 273 -25.51 -1.54 33.81
CA LEU A 273 -26.50 -1.45 32.73
C LEU A 273 -26.10 -0.40 31.68
N LYS A 274 -25.66 0.79 32.10
CA LYS A 274 -25.18 1.84 31.18
C LYS A 274 -23.95 1.39 30.38
N ALA A 275 -22.99 0.75 31.03
CA ALA A 275 -21.81 0.22 30.36
C ALA A 275 -22.18 -0.85 29.32
N LEU A 276 -23.03 -1.81 29.72
CA LEU A 276 -23.52 -2.88 28.83
C LEU A 276 -24.28 -2.31 27.63
N MET A 277 -25.14 -1.31 27.85
CA MET A 277 -25.90 -0.65 26.77
C MET A 277 -24.96 0.07 25.79
N GLY A 278 -23.94 0.76 26.29
CA GLY A 278 -22.93 1.40 25.45
C GLY A 278 -22.15 0.40 24.59
N ASP A 279 -21.71 -0.71 25.19
CA ASP A 279 -20.97 -1.76 24.48
C ASP A 279 -21.84 -2.50 23.46
N LYS A 280 -23.10 -2.78 23.82
CA LYS A 280 -24.07 -3.39 22.92
C LYS A 280 -24.34 -2.49 21.70
N TYR A 281 -24.46 -1.18 21.91
CA TYR A 281 -24.63 -0.21 20.82
C TYR A 281 -23.43 -0.21 19.86
N LYS A 282 -22.21 -0.15 20.39
CA LYS A 282 -20.97 -0.23 19.59
C LYS A 282 -20.91 -1.52 18.77
N ARG A 283 -21.19 -2.67 19.40
CA ARG A 283 -21.20 -3.99 18.74
C ARG A 283 -22.29 -4.12 17.67
N ARG A 284 -23.46 -3.52 17.88
CA ARG A 284 -24.54 -3.46 16.88
C ARG A 284 -24.12 -2.65 15.65
N ASN A 285 -23.49 -1.50 15.85
CA ASN A 285 -23.01 -0.66 14.75
C ASN A 285 -21.88 -1.35 13.97
N GLU A 286 -20.98 -2.03 14.69
CA GLU A 286 -19.92 -2.82 14.07
C GLU A 286 -20.49 -3.99 13.26
N LEU A 287 -21.48 -4.71 13.79
CA LEU A 287 -22.19 -5.76 13.05
C LEU A 287 -22.83 -5.20 11.77
N MET A 288 -23.50 -4.05 11.84
CA MET A 288 -24.10 -3.41 10.67
C MET A 288 -23.06 -3.10 9.58
N ARG A 289 -21.88 -2.60 9.97
CA ARG A 289 -20.77 -2.33 9.03
C ARG A 289 -20.23 -3.61 8.39
N GLN A 290 -20.10 -4.68 9.18
CA GLN A 290 -19.64 -5.98 8.70
C GLN A 290 -20.67 -6.63 7.76
N GLU A 291 -21.96 -6.52 8.08
CA GLU A 291 -23.05 -7.00 7.21
C GLU A 291 -23.10 -6.23 5.89
N ALA A 292 -22.91 -4.91 5.90
CA ALA A 292 -22.82 -4.10 4.69
C ALA A 292 -21.62 -4.51 3.82
N THR A 293 -20.46 -4.72 4.45
CA THR A 293 -19.24 -5.19 3.77
C THR A 293 -19.44 -6.57 3.15
N PHE A 294 -20.09 -7.49 3.87
CA PHE A 294 -20.44 -8.82 3.35
C PHE A 294 -21.36 -8.74 2.14
N LYS A 295 -22.39 -7.91 2.18
CA LYS A 295 -23.29 -7.68 1.02
C LYS A 295 -22.54 -7.11 -0.18
N MET A 296 -21.63 -6.15 0.02
CA MET A 296 -20.80 -5.61 -1.08
C MET A 296 -19.88 -6.67 -1.68
N GLN A 297 -19.26 -7.53 -0.85
CA GLN A 297 -18.40 -8.61 -1.33
C GLN A 297 -19.17 -9.71 -2.06
N GLN A 298 -20.42 -9.98 -1.67
CA GLN A 298 -21.32 -10.84 -2.44
C GLN A 298 -21.67 -10.21 -3.80
N GLY A 299 -21.97 -8.90 -3.85
CA GLY A 299 -22.31 -8.18 -5.07
C GLY A 299 -21.17 -8.04 -6.09
N LYS A 300 -19.91 -8.00 -5.63
CA LYS A 300 -18.71 -7.95 -6.49
C LYS A 300 -18.51 -9.20 -7.36
N LYS A 301 -19.20 -10.31 -7.10
CA LYS A 301 -19.19 -11.48 -7.98
C LYS A 301 -19.84 -11.21 -9.36
N HIS A 302 -20.60 -10.13 -9.51
CA HIS A 302 -21.41 -9.88 -10.71
C HIS A 302 -21.01 -8.67 -11.58
N VAL A 303 -19.95 -7.92 -11.26
CA VAL A 303 -19.56 -6.72 -12.04
C VAL A 303 -18.21 -6.93 -12.72
N LYS A 304 -18.19 -6.97 -14.07
CA LYS A 304 -16.95 -7.04 -14.86
C LYS A 304 -16.13 -5.75 -14.70
N PRO A 305 -14.78 -5.79 -14.61
CA PRO A 305 -13.98 -4.62 -14.24
C PRO A 305 -13.68 -3.70 -15.44
N ILE A 306 -13.99 -2.42 -15.26
CA ILE A 306 -13.81 -1.29 -16.20
C ILE A 306 -12.35 -1.11 -16.66
N ALA A 307 -11.37 -1.53 -15.86
CA ALA A 307 -9.95 -1.43 -16.20
C ALA A 307 -9.55 -2.18 -17.49
N SER A 308 -10.21 -3.31 -17.77
CA SER A 308 -9.95 -4.09 -18.99
C SER A 308 -10.40 -3.40 -20.28
N VAL A 309 -11.33 -2.45 -20.17
CA VAL A 309 -11.86 -1.69 -21.31
C VAL A 309 -10.91 -0.53 -21.64
N VAL A 310 -10.43 0.18 -20.62
CA VAL A 310 -9.54 1.34 -20.78
C VAL A 310 -8.18 0.95 -21.36
N GLU A 311 -7.63 -0.20 -20.96
CA GLU A 311 -6.33 -0.66 -21.46
C GLU A 311 -6.39 -1.09 -22.93
N LYS A 312 -7.53 -1.66 -23.34
CA LYS A 312 -7.77 -2.01 -24.75
C LYS A 312 -7.99 -0.77 -25.62
N GLU A 313 -8.78 0.20 -25.14
CA GLU A 313 -9.00 1.46 -25.86
C GLU A 313 -7.70 2.25 -26.05
N LEU A 314 -6.81 2.24 -25.05
CA LEU A 314 -5.51 2.90 -25.16
C LEU A 314 -4.59 2.23 -26.19
N GLN A 315 -4.58 0.90 -26.23
CA GLN A 315 -3.82 0.13 -27.23
C GLN A 315 -4.31 0.40 -28.66
N ASP A 316 -5.63 0.45 -28.86
CA ASP A 316 -6.23 0.70 -30.17
C ASP A 316 -5.91 2.13 -30.69
N VAL A 317 -5.87 3.13 -29.80
CA VAL A 317 -5.52 4.52 -30.16
C VAL A 317 -4.05 4.65 -30.55
N VAL A 318 -3.14 3.96 -29.86
CA VAL A 318 -1.70 4.00 -30.15
C VAL A 318 -1.39 3.33 -31.50
N GLU A 319 -2.03 2.22 -31.81
CA GLU A 319 -1.91 1.54 -33.11
C GLU A 319 -2.44 2.42 -34.25
N ALA A 320 -3.57 3.10 -34.06
CA ALA A 320 -4.13 4.02 -35.05
C ALA A 320 -3.19 5.21 -35.35
N ASP A 321 -2.55 5.80 -34.33
CA ASP A 321 -1.59 6.90 -34.51
C ASP A 321 -0.32 6.43 -35.25
N ARG A 322 0.15 5.21 -34.98
CA ARG A 322 1.28 4.60 -35.71
C ARG A 322 0.95 4.43 -37.20
N LEU A 323 -0.19 3.83 -37.51
CA LEU A 323 -0.63 3.62 -38.90
C LEU A 323 -0.81 4.94 -39.66
N ALA A 324 -1.36 5.97 -39.01
CA ALA A 324 -1.50 7.30 -39.61
C ALA A 324 -0.15 7.97 -39.92
N ARG A 325 0.87 7.78 -39.06
CA ARG A 325 2.24 8.26 -39.34
C ARG A 325 2.88 7.52 -40.50
N GLU A 326 2.75 6.19 -40.55
CA GLU A 326 3.29 5.37 -41.63
C GLU A 326 2.66 5.72 -42.98
N GLN A 327 1.34 5.93 -43.03
CA GLN A 327 0.65 6.39 -44.24
C GLN A 327 1.13 7.78 -44.70
N ARG A 328 1.33 8.72 -43.78
CA ARG A 328 1.88 10.06 -44.12
C ARG A 328 3.31 9.98 -44.65
N LEU A 329 4.14 9.10 -44.07
CA LEU A 329 5.51 8.87 -44.56
C LEU A 329 5.51 8.20 -45.94
N ALA A 330 4.59 7.28 -46.20
CA ALA A 330 4.42 6.67 -47.51
C ALA A 330 3.96 7.68 -48.58
N MET A 331 3.15 8.68 -48.21
CA MET A 331 2.73 9.76 -49.12
C MET A 331 3.82 10.81 -49.38
N LEU A 332 4.92 10.79 -48.63
CA LEU A 332 6.03 11.75 -48.73
C LEU A 332 7.22 11.24 -49.57
N VAL A 333 7.10 10.10 -50.26
CA VAL A 333 8.10 9.68 -51.24
C VAL A 333 7.93 10.53 -52.51
N PRO A 334 8.87 11.43 -52.86
CA PRO A 334 8.88 11.99 -54.20
C PRO A 334 9.25 10.85 -55.14
N SER A 335 8.36 10.56 -56.09
CA SER A 335 8.68 9.73 -57.25
C SER A 335 10.00 10.24 -57.83
N LYS A 336 11.08 9.44 -57.73
CA LYS A 336 12.31 9.70 -58.48
C LYS A 336 11.96 9.51 -59.96
N ALA A 337 11.48 10.56 -60.60
CA ALA A 337 11.34 10.62 -62.04
C ALA A 337 12.74 10.43 -62.60
N SER A 338 12.94 9.35 -63.35
CA SER A 338 14.20 9.14 -64.06
C SER A 338 14.40 10.33 -65.01
N LEU A 339 15.59 10.92 -65.01
CA LEU A 339 15.93 12.06 -65.88
C LEU A 339 15.54 11.78 -67.35
N VAL A 340 15.61 10.52 -67.78
CA VAL A 340 15.30 10.05 -69.15
C VAL A 340 13.80 10.15 -69.52
N THR A 341 12.91 10.24 -68.53
CA THR A 341 11.45 10.36 -68.74
C THR A 341 10.93 11.80 -68.61
N MET A 342 11.78 12.76 -68.29
CA MET A 342 11.37 14.17 -68.10
C MET A 342 11.12 14.85 -69.44
N ASN A 343 9.94 15.45 -69.59
CA ASN A 343 9.65 16.36 -70.70
C ASN A 343 10.25 17.76 -70.44
N GLU A 344 10.14 18.68 -71.41
CA GLU A 344 10.69 20.05 -71.30
C GLU A 344 10.16 20.84 -70.08
N THR A 345 8.91 20.59 -69.67
CA THR A 345 8.29 21.23 -68.50
C THR A 345 8.84 20.65 -67.21
N ASP A 346 9.06 19.34 -67.17
CA ASP A 346 9.65 18.66 -66.02
C ASP A 346 11.11 19.11 -65.84
N VAL A 347 11.88 19.24 -66.92
CA VAL A 347 13.24 19.78 -66.89
C VAL A 347 13.26 21.23 -66.41
N PHE A 348 12.31 22.05 -66.86
CA PHE A 348 12.18 23.43 -66.40
C PHE A 348 11.96 23.50 -64.88
N GLU A 349 10.98 22.78 -64.34
CA GLU A 349 10.71 22.77 -62.89
C GLU A 349 11.85 22.15 -62.09
N TRP A 350 12.53 21.13 -62.65
CA TRP A 350 13.69 20.50 -62.02
C TRP A 350 14.87 21.46 -61.89
N VAL A 351 15.26 22.14 -62.98
CA VAL A 351 16.36 23.13 -62.95
C VAL A 351 15.98 24.38 -62.14
N LYS A 352 14.72 24.79 -62.19
CA LYS A 352 14.19 25.85 -61.32
C LYS A 352 14.25 25.47 -59.85
N GLY A 353 13.97 24.21 -59.50
CA GLY A 353 14.14 23.65 -58.15
C GLY A 353 15.57 23.71 -57.63
N LEU A 354 16.57 23.81 -58.51
CA LEU A 354 17.98 24.06 -58.16
C LEU A 354 18.26 25.55 -57.88
N GLY A 355 17.27 26.44 -57.98
CA GLY A 355 17.41 27.89 -57.87
C GLY A 355 18.12 28.52 -59.07
N LEU A 356 17.98 27.91 -60.25
CA LEU A 356 18.60 28.35 -61.51
C LEU A 356 17.55 28.83 -62.52
N ASP A 357 16.62 29.67 -62.09
CA ASP A 357 15.44 30.11 -62.86
C ASP A 357 15.79 30.65 -64.25
N ALA A 358 16.82 31.50 -64.35
CA ALA A 358 17.26 32.07 -65.62
C ALA A 358 17.86 31.02 -66.58
N ALA A 359 18.49 29.96 -66.06
CA ALA A 359 18.98 28.85 -66.86
C ALA A 359 17.84 27.92 -67.27
N ALA A 360 16.88 27.66 -66.36
CA ALA A 360 15.68 26.87 -66.64
C ALA A 360 14.88 27.49 -67.80
N GLU A 361 14.69 28.81 -67.80
CA GLU A 361 14.02 29.49 -68.91
C GLU A 361 14.76 29.35 -70.24
N LYS A 362 16.09 29.40 -70.25
CA LYS A 362 16.90 29.21 -71.46
C LYS A 362 16.75 27.79 -72.00
N LEU A 363 16.85 26.78 -71.13
CA LEU A 363 16.64 25.37 -71.50
C LEU A 363 15.22 25.12 -72.04
N ARG A 364 14.19 25.72 -71.41
CA ARG A 364 12.81 25.63 -71.89
C ARG A 364 12.62 26.29 -73.25
N ARG A 365 13.19 27.48 -73.48
CA ARG A 365 13.12 28.17 -74.79
C ARG A 365 13.80 27.38 -75.91
N MET A 366 14.83 26.61 -75.56
CA MET A 366 15.59 25.77 -76.50
C MET A 366 15.02 24.35 -76.63
N GLY A 367 13.90 24.03 -75.97
CA GLY A 367 13.24 22.72 -76.07
C GLY A 367 14.07 21.57 -75.50
N ILE A 368 14.86 21.82 -74.45
CA ILE A 368 15.71 20.78 -73.86
C ILE A 368 14.88 19.88 -72.95
N ASP A 369 14.69 18.62 -73.37
CA ASP A 369 14.09 17.57 -72.57
C ASP A 369 15.13 16.79 -71.74
N GLY A 370 14.67 15.88 -70.88
CA GLY A 370 15.53 15.16 -69.96
C GLY A 370 16.50 14.19 -70.65
N ARG A 371 16.17 13.70 -71.85
CA ARG A 371 17.06 12.85 -72.66
C ARG A 371 18.21 13.66 -73.22
N LEU A 372 17.91 14.83 -73.76
CA LEU A 372 18.91 15.73 -74.31
C LEU A 372 19.81 16.30 -73.20
N LEU A 373 19.24 16.63 -72.05
CA LEU A 373 20.00 17.10 -70.89
C LEU A 373 20.92 16.01 -70.31
N ALA A 374 20.50 14.74 -70.34
CA ALA A 374 21.30 13.61 -69.83
C ALA A 374 22.60 13.36 -70.61
N VAL A 375 22.67 13.78 -71.88
CA VAL A 375 23.85 13.65 -72.75
C VAL A 375 24.57 14.97 -73.00
N SER A 376 24.03 16.08 -72.50
CA SER A 376 24.60 17.41 -72.67
C SER A 376 25.93 17.56 -71.92
N THR A 377 26.88 18.23 -72.57
CA THR A 377 28.20 18.54 -72.04
C THR A 377 28.28 19.99 -71.54
N ASP A 378 29.38 20.35 -70.87
CA ASP A 378 29.61 21.75 -70.45
C ASP A 378 29.63 22.71 -71.64
N ALA A 379 30.12 22.25 -72.81
CA ALA A 379 30.14 23.03 -74.03
C ALA A 379 28.72 23.27 -74.57
N ASP A 380 27.87 22.23 -74.60
CA ASP A 380 26.49 22.34 -75.06
C ASP A 380 25.70 23.32 -74.18
N LEU A 381 25.85 23.25 -72.85
CA LEU A 381 25.20 24.17 -71.93
C LEU A 381 25.71 25.62 -72.11
N GLN A 382 26.97 25.80 -72.49
CA GLN A 382 27.52 27.12 -72.81
C GLN A 382 26.93 27.66 -74.13
N GLU A 383 26.77 26.82 -75.16
CA GLU A 383 26.14 27.20 -76.43
C GLU A 383 24.66 27.56 -76.27
N LEU A 384 23.97 26.91 -75.31
CA LEU A 384 22.60 27.26 -74.90
C LEU A 384 22.51 28.60 -74.12
N GLY A 385 23.63 29.30 -73.98
CA GLY A 385 23.72 30.62 -73.35
C GLY A 385 23.77 30.57 -71.83
N ILE A 386 24.15 29.44 -71.21
CA ILE A 386 24.40 29.36 -69.77
C ILE A 386 25.86 29.76 -69.50
N ASP A 387 26.14 31.05 -69.57
CA ASP A 387 27.51 31.59 -69.53
C ASP A 387 28.20 31.38 -68.17
N ILE A 388 27.41 31.32 -67.10
CA ILE A 388 27.92 31.15 -65.74
C ILE A 388 28.36 29.69 -65.54
N ARG A 389 29.67 29.45 -65.50
CA ARG A 389 30.28 28.13 -65.29
C ARG A 389 29.75 27.40 -64.06
N LEU A 390 29.54 28.11 -62.94
CA LEU A 390 28.96 27.54 -61.71
C LEU A 390 27.56 26.95 -61.93
N HIS A 391 26.72 27.58 -62.76
CA HIS A 391 25.39 27.08 -63.07
C HIS A 391 25.47 25.80 -63.91
N ARG A 392 26.35 25.77 -64.92
CA ARG A 392 26.57 24.56 -65.74
C ARG A 392 27.07 23.39 -64.92
N VAL A 393 28.08 23.62 -64.06
CA VAL A 393 28.62 22.58 -63.16
C VAL A 393 27.56 22.06 -62.20
N LYS A 394 26.70 22.95 -61.66
CA LYS A 394 25.61 22.55 -60.77
C LYS A 394 24.58 21.67 -61.50
N ILE A 395 24.20 22.04 -62.72
CA ILE A 395 23.28 21.24 -63.55
C ILE A 395 23.89 19.88 -63.87
N LEU A 396 25.13 19.83 -64.37
CA LEU A 396 25.80 18.56 -64.75
C LEU A 396 26.01 17.63 -63.56
N ARG A 397 26.30 18.18 -62.37
CA ARG A 397 26.43 17.38 -61.14
C ARG A 397 25.13 16.68 -60.78
N GLU A 398 24.00 17.40 -60.83
CA GLU A 398 22.68 16.83 -60.54
C GLU A 398 22.24 15.86 -61.64
N VAL A 399 22.60 16.11 -62.91
CA VAL A 399 22.38 15.18 -64.02
C VAL A 399 23.14 13.87 -63.79
N HIS A 400 24.39 13.93 -63.36
CA HIS A 400 25.18 12.75 -63.01
C HIS A 400 24.55 11.98 -61.84
N ALA A 401 24.12 12.68 -60.78
CA ALA A 401 23.45 12.06 -59.64
C ALA A 401 22.12 11.38 -60.02
N ALA A 402 21.35 11.99 -60.92
CA ALA A 402 20.10 11.43 -61.42
C ALA A 402 20.33 10.20 -62.33
N ARG A 403 21.46 10.18 -63.07
CA ARG A 403 21.88 9.03 -63.88
C ARG A 403 22.29 7.85 -63.01
N ASP A 404 23.06 8.10 -61.95
CA ASP A 404 23.51 7.06 -61.03
C ASP A 404 22.36 6.47 -60.21
N ALA A 405 21.33 7.27 -59.89
CA ALA A 405 20.12 6.80 -59.21
C ALA A 405 19.15 6.00 -60.12
N SER A 406 19.41 5.95 -61.43
CA SER A 406 18.62 5.20 -62.42
C SER A 406 19.30 3.89 -62.87
N ARG A 407 20.47 3.56 -62.31
CA ARG A 407 21.13 2.25 -62.40
C ARG A 407 20.87 1.45 -61.14
#